data_AF-T1IFL6-F1
#
_entry.id   AF-T1IFL6-F1
#
_cell.length_a   1.000
_cell.length_b   1.000
_cell.length_c   1.000
_cell.angle_alpha   90.00
_cell.angle_beta   90.00
_cell.angle_gamma   90.00
#
_symmetry.space_group_name_H-M   'P 1'
#
loop_
_entity.id
_entity.type
_entity.pdbx_description
1 polymer ?
#
loop_
_entity_poly.entity_id
_entity_poly.type
_entity_poly.pdbx_seq_one_letter_code
_entity_poly.pdbx_strand_id
1 'polypeptide(L)'
;MSVHSSQKYKKRDWTRIKFSGVGSHRHFLERIRKTLYYGNLPSTERLSLPVTELAAELYSEVKTRQSVQRLRLEEASKINRNACISPCTLVLAIIYLEQLKSSNYCYVDKISPSDLFIVSLMIATKFLNDSGEEDDILNSEWASSVGLSLPEVNRLEREFLAAINWEVFVEKTNFWKRLRLLEREIALKEGIKRGWFSYTDLENLLDTINGVALAQAVITSIFVNMVELARIALWPHDLQGTCKKASY
;
A
#
# COMPACT_ATOMS: atom_id res chain seq x y z
N MET A 1 -42.39 -20.20 23.77
CA MET A 1 -42.26 -18.73 23.86
C MET A 1 -41.02 -18.34 23.08
N SER A 2 -41.19 -17.85 21.86
CA SER A 2 -40.11 -17.43 20.96
C SER A 2 -39.87 -15.94 21.15
N VAL A 3 -38.64 -15.53 21.44
CA VAL A 3 -38.25 -14.12 21.56
C VAL A 3 -37.39 -13.78 20.36
N HIS A 4 -37.99 -13.15 19.35
CA HIS A 4 -37.27 -12.49 18.27
C HIS A 4 -36.75 -11.13 18.77
N SER A 5 -35.43 -11.02 18.92
CA SER A 5 -34.76 -9.73 19.13
C SER A 5 -34.45 -9.10 17.77
N SER A 6 -35.30 -8.19 17.32
CA SER A 6 -35.07 -7.38 16.13
C SER A 6 -34.20 -6.16 16.49
N GLN A 7 -32.87 -6.32 16.43
CA GLN A 7 -31.95 -5.19 16.48
C GLN A 7 -31.93 -4.49 15.12
N LYS A 8 -32.52 -3.28 15.09
CA LYS A 8 -32.57 -2.40 13.93
C LYS A 8 -31.16 -1.91 13.60
N TYR A 9 -30.63 -2.31 12.45
CA TYR A 9 -29.45 -1.71 11.84
C TYR A 9 -29.73 -0.23 11.52
N LYS A 10 -29.15 0.69 12.30
CA LYS A 10 -29.18 2.13 12.00
C LYS A 10 -28.26 2.39 10.82
N LYS A 11 -28.84 2.90 9.74
CA LYS A 11 -28.16 3.33 8.52
C LYS A 11 -27.32 4.57 8.86
N ARG A 12 -25.99 4.47 8.76
CA ARG A 12 -25.02 5.56 9.01
C ARG A 12 -25.27 6.73 8.04
N ASP A 13 -25.41 7.94 8.57
CA ASP A 13 -25.53 9.19 7.80
C ASP A 13 -24.18 9.91 7.83
N TRP A 14 -23.53 9.99 6.68
CA TRP A 14 -22.12 10.37 6.52
C TRP A 14 -21.90 11.87 6.28
N THR A 15 -22.89 12.71 6.58
CA THR A 15 -22.85 14.13 6.18
C THR A 15 -22.19 15.08 7.17
N ARG A 16 -21.52 14.60 8.25
CA ARG A 16 -21.11 15.52 9.31
C ARG A 16 -19.80 15.22 10.05
N ILE A 17 -18.72 15.02 9.31
CA ILE A 17 -17.38 15.30 9.85
C ILE A 17 -17.05 16.77 9.53
N LYS A 18 -17.11 17.65 10.53
CA LYS A 18 -16.78 19.08 10.38
C LYS A 18 -15.26 19.27 10.37
N PHE A 19 -14.62 19.04 9.23
CA PHE A 19 -13.28 19.58 8.97
C PHE A 19 -13.41 21.00 8.42
N SER A 20 -12.88 21.98 9.15
CA SER A 20 -12.71 23.37 8.69
C SER A 20 -11.71 23.41 7.52
N GLY A 21 -12.19 23.13 6.31
CA GLY A 21 -11.37 23.06 5.11
C GLY A 21 -11.92 22.15 4.01
N VAL A 22 -13.25 22.18 3.78
CA VAL A 22 -14.00 21.29 2.86
C VAL A 22 -13.35 21.15 1.48
N GLY A 23 -12.66 22.18 0.98
CA GLY A 23 -11.88 22.11 -0.26
C GLY A 23 -10.67 21.17 -0.18
N SER A 24 -9.80 21.33 0.81
CA SER A 24 -8.57 20.52 0.97
C SER A 24 -8.88 19.05 1.19
N HIS A 25 -9.93 18.76 1.98
CA HIS A 25 -10.32 17.38 2.26
C HIS A 25 -10.91 16.69 1.02
N ARG A 26 -11.74 17.39 0.24
CA ARG A 26 -12.30 16.83 -1.00
C ARG A 26 -11.22 16.56 -2.04
N HIS A 27 -10.24 17.45 -2.20
CA HIS A 27 -9.10 17.22 -3.10
C HIS A 27 -8.26 16.02 -2.67
N PHE A 28 -8.05 15.85 -1.35
CA PHE A 28 -7.37 14.69 -0.81
C PHE A 28 -8.15 13.38 -1.10
N LEU A 29 -9.45 13.34 -0.81
CA LEU A 29 -10.27 12.15 -1.08
C LEU A 29 -10.31 11.81 -2.56
N GLU A 30 -10.40 12.80 -3.45
CA GLU A 30 -10.35 12.57 -4.90
C GLU A 30 -9.02 12.02 -5.37
N ARG A 31 -7.90 12.50 -4.82
CA ARG A 31 -6.58 11.92 -5.06
C ARG A 31 -6.57 10.46 -4.61
N ILE A 32 -6.88 10.21 -3.33
CA ILE A 32 -6.88 8.87 -2.74
C ILE A 32 -7.77 7.91 -3.56
N ARG A 33 -8.95 8.37 -3.99
CA ARG A 33 -9.86 7.57 -4.82
C ARG A 33 -9.16 7.10 -6.11
N LYS A 34 -8.47 8.01 -6.79
CA LYS A 34 -7.78 7.73 -8.06
C LYS A 34 -6.51 6.90 -7.86
N THR A 35 -5.68 7.25 -6.89
CA THR A 35 -4.35 6.64 -6.69
C THR A 35 -4.43 5.25 -6.07
N LEU A 36 -5.43 5.01 -5.22
CA LEU A 36 -5.66 3.72 -4.56
C LEU A 36 -6.79 2.92 -5.22
N TYR A 37 -7.19 3.24 -6.45
CA TYR A 37 -8.10 2.42 -7.28
C TYR A 37 -9.47 2.16 -6.62
N TYR A 38 -10.02 3.14 -5.92
CA TYR A 38 -11.39 3.06 -5.41
C TYR A 38 -12.38 3.30 -6.56
N GLY A 39 -13.24 2.32 -6.83
CA GLY A 39 -14.31 2.43 -7.82
C GLY A 39 -15.46 3.36 -7.39
N ASN A 40 -16.41 3.59 -8.29
CA ASN A 40 -17.64 4.33 -7.99
C ASN A 40 -18.76 3.39 -7.50
N LEU A 41 -18.68 2.79 -6.29
CA LEU A 41 -19.77 2.01 -5.64
C LEU A 41 -19.34 1.52 -4.23
N PRO A 42 -20.30 1.20 -3.34
CA PRO A 42 -21.12 2.08 -2.50
C PRO A 42 -20.34 2.68 -1.29
N SER A 43 -20.96 3.59 -0.52
CA SER A 43 -20.43 4.37 0.64
C SER A 43 -19.90 3.58 1.86
N THR A 44 -19.43 2.35 1.70
CA THR A 44 -18.86 1.57 2.80
C THR A 44 -17.35 1.69 2.81
N GLU A 45 -16.77 2.18 3.90
CA GLU A 45 -15.34 2.25 4.16
C GLU A 45 -14.71 0.85 4.10
N ARG A 46 -14.10 0.54 2.96
CA ARG A 46 -13.40 -0.71 2.70
C ARG A 46 -12.23 -0.38 1.80
N LEU A 47 -11.05 -0.89 2.12
CA LEU A 47 -9.90 -0.83 1.23
C LEU A 47 -10.23 -1.46 -0.14
N SER A 48 -9.67 -0.90 -1.21
CA SER A 48 -9.83 -1.44 -2.56
C SER A 48 -9.10 -2.79 -2.68
N LEU A 49 -9.44 -3.56 -3.71
CA LEU A 49 -8.79 -4.85 -3.95
C LEU A 49 -7.27 -4.72 -4.11
N PRO A 50 -6.73 -3.79 -4.94
CA PRO A 50 -5.28 -3.62 -5.07
C PRO A 50 -4.58 -3.27 -3.76
N VAL A 51 -5.22 -2.45 -2.92
CA VAL A 51 -4.70 -2.07 -1.61
C VAL A 51 -4.67 -3.27 -0.66
N THR A 52 -5.72 -4.11 -0.68
CA THR A 52 -5.82 -5.30 0.17
C THR A 52 -4.85 -6.38 -0.27
N GLU A 53 -4.66 -6.58 -1.58
CA GLU A 53 -3.65 -7.48 -2.14
C GLU A 53 -2.24 -7.07 -1.70
N LEU A 54 -1.91 -5.78 -1.84
CA LEU A 54 -0.61 -5.27 -1.41
C LEU A 54 -0.40 -5.41 0.10
N ALA A 55 -1.42 -5.13 0.92
CA ALA A 55 -1.33 -5.32 2.36
C ALA A 55 -1.06 -6.80 2.73
N ALA A 56 -1.78 -7.73 2.11
CA ALA A 56 -1.59 -9.16 2.32
C ALA A 56 -0.16 -9.61 1.96
N GLU A 57 0.39 -9.09 0.87
CA GLU A 57 1.76 -9.35 0.45
C GLU A 57 2.78 -8.78 1.44
N LEU A 58 2.66 -7.50 1.84
CA LEU A 58 3.61 -6.85 2.76
C LEU A 58 3.71 -7.60 4.10
N TYR A 59 2.57 -8.00 4.67
CA TYR A 59 2.53 -8.75 5.93
C TYR A 59 3.00 -10.19 5.77
N SER A 60 2.84 -10.79 4.58
CA SER A 60 3.34 -12.14 4.30
C SER A 60 4.86 -12.17 4.04
N GLU A 61 5.40 -11.16 3.37
CA GLU A 61 6.83 -11.06 3.01
C GLU A 61 7.73 -11.05 4.25
N VAL A 62 7.21 -10.46 5.32
CA VAL A 62 7.86 -10.34 6.62
C VAL A 62 8.23 -11.70 7.24
N LYS A 63 7.55 -12.79 6.85
CA LYS A 63 7.83 -14.16 7.31
C LYS A 63 8.73 -14.95 6.36
N THR A 64 9.81 -14.33 5.87
CA THR A 64 10.69 -14.89 4.82
C THR A 64 11.26 -16.29 5.16
N ARG A 65 11.32 -16.69 6.44
CA ARG A 65 11.85 -18.01 6.88
C ARG A 65 10.79 -19.10 7.07
N GLN A 66 9.51 -18.75 7.19
CA GLN A 66 8.43 -19.70 7.47
C GLN A 66 7.41 -19.66 6.33
N SER A 67 7.71 -20.33 5.22
CA SER A 67 6.93 -20.29 3.97
C SER A 67 5.47 -20.76 4.07
N VAL A 68 5.08 -21.35 5.22
CA VAL A 68 3.74 -21.90 5.46
C VAL A 68 2.77 -20.83 6.00
N GLN A 69 3.26 -19.83 6.75
CA GLN A 69 2.41 -18.78 7.29
C GLN A 69 2.42 -17.55 6.38
N ARG A 70 1.29 -17.33 5.71
CA ARG A 70 1.03 -16.14 4.87
C ARG A 70 -0.34 -15.58 5.21
N LEU A 71 -0.46 -14.26 5.20
CA LEU A 71 -1.75 -13.61 5.29
C LEU A 71 -2.51 -13.84 3.98
N ARG A 72 -3.63 -14.57 4.05
CA ARG A 72 -4.43 -14.80 2.85
C ARG A 72 -5.24 -13.56 2.49
N LEU A 73 -5.45 -13.36 1.19
CA LEU A 73 -6.25 -12.25 0.69
C LEU A 73 -7.68 -12.27 1.25
N GLU A 74 -8.27 -13.45 1.42
CA GLU A 74 -9.62 -13.62 1.97
C GLU A 74 -9.70 -13.17 3.43
N GLU A 75 -8.66 -13.45 4.22
CA GLU A 75 -8.56 -13.04 5.62
C GLU A 75 -8.42 -11.52 5.72
N ALA A 76 -7.47 -10.94 4.96
CA ALA A 76 -7.27 -9.49 4.89
C ALA A 76 -8.55 -8.76 4.43
N SER A 77 -9.24 -9.30 3.41
CA SER A 77 -10.51 -8.75 2.91
C SER A 77 -11.64 -8.87 3.93
N LYS A 78 -11.69 -9.94 4.72
CA LYS A 78 -12.69 -10.11 5.79
C LYS A 78 -12.47 -9.11 6.92
N ILE A 79 -11.22 -8.94 7.37
CA ILE A 79 -10.85 -7.98 8.41
C ILE A 79 -11.20 -6.56 7.97
N ASN A 80 -10.80 -6.18 6.76
CA ASN A 80 -11.12 -4.88 6.16
C ASN A 80 -12.63 -4.60 6.11
N ARG A 81 -13.44 -5.58 5.70
CA ARG A 81 -14.90 -5.43 5.62
C ARG A 81 -15.58 -5.27 6.98
N ASN A 82 -15.04 -5.91 8.02
CA ASN A 82 -15.65 -5.94 9.34
C ASN A 82 -15.23 -4.75 10.21
N ALA A 83 -14.00 -4.26 10.02
CA ALA A 83 -13.40 -3.22 10.86
C ALA A 83 -13.44 -1.80 10.25
N CYS A 84 -14.12 -1.59 9.11
CA CYS A 84 -14.28 -0.28 8.44
C CYS A 84 -12.95 0.47 8.28
N ILE A 85 -11.95 -0.19 7.67
CA ILE A 85 -10.58 0.32 7.66
C ILE A 85 -10.41 1.41 6.60
N SER A 86 -9.96 2.58 7.05
CA SER A 86 -9.58 3.68 6.15
C SER A 86 -8.20 3.45 5.52
N PRO A 87 -7.91 4.05 4.35
CA PRO A 87 -6.57 4.03 3.77
C PRO A 87 -5.51 4.60 4.72
N CYS A 88 -5.86 5.62 5.51
CA CYS A 88 -4.96 6.25 6.48
C CYS A 88 -4.58 5.28 7.61
N THR A 89 -5.55 4.52 8.11
CA THR A 89 -5.33 3.47 9.12
C THR A 89 -4.35 2.43 8.61
N LEU A 90 -4.51 1.99 7.36
CA LEU A 90 -3.59 1.02 6.76
C LEU A 90 -2.17 1.59 6.64
N VAL A 91 -2.01 2.85 6.22
CA VAL A 91 -0.68 3.48 6.12
C VAL A 91 0.03 3.47 7.47
N LEU A 92 -0.66 3.84 8.56
CA LEU A 92 -0.09 3.77 9.90
C LEU A 92 0.28 2.34 10.29
N ALA A 93 -0.61 1.37 10.03
CA ALA A 93 -0.33 -0.04 10.30
C ALA A 93 0.94 -0.53 9.56
N ILE A 94 1.16 -0.09 8.32
CA ILE A 94 2.38 -0.42 7.58
C ILE A 94 3.62 0.27 8.18
N ILE A 95 3.49 1.51 8.67
CA ILE A 95 4.59 2.20 9.35
C ILE A 95 4.98 1.45 10.62
N TYR A 96 4.01 0.98 11.42
CA TYR A 96 4.29 0.17 12.60
C TYR A 96 4.95 -1.16 12.23
N LEU A 97 4.53 -1.79 11.13
CA LEU A 97 5.20 -2.99 10.61
C LEU A 97 6.66 -2.71 10.25
N GLU A 98 6.96 -1.60 9.58
CA GLU A 98 8.32 -1.19 9.23
C GLU A 98 9.19 -0.91 10.48
N GLN A 99 8.62 -0.26 11.49
CA GLN A 99 9.27 -0.01 12.78
C GLN A 99 9.55 -1.31 13.54
N LEU A 100 8.63 -2.28 13.49
CA LEU A 100 8.83 -3.60 14.09
C LEU A 100 9.92 -4.40 13.39
N LYS A 101 10.02 -4.31 12.06
CA LYS A 101 11.09 -4.96 11.29
C LYS A 101 12.47 -4.44 11.70
N SER A 102 12.62 -3.15 11.98
CA SER A 102 13.90 -2.56 12.39
C SER A 102 14.21 -2.75 13.88
N SER A 103 13.19 -2.73 14.74
CA SER A 103 13.38 -2.66 16.20
C SER A 103 13.27 -4.03 16.88
N ASN A 104 12.35 -4.89 16.45
CA ASN A 104 12.04 -6.14 17.14
C ASN A 104 11.60 -7.26 16.19
N TYR A 105 12.53 -7.72 15.34
CA TYR A 105 12.30 -8.84 14.43
C TYR A 105 11.89 -10.14 15.16
N CYS A 106 12.35 -10.33 16.41
CA CYS A 106 11.99 -11.49 17.23
C CYS A 106 10.49 -11.57 17.53
N TYR A 107 9.83 -10.44 17.77
CA TYR A 107 8.38 -10.39 17.95
C TYR A 107 7.66 -10.73 16.64
N VAL A 108 8.12 -10.12 15.56
CA VAL A 108 7.59 -10.34 14.20
C VAL A 108 7.67 -11.82 13.80
N ASP A 109 8.77 -12.51 14.11
CA ASP A 109 8.93 -13.94 13.80
C ASP A 109 8.03 -14.86 14.65
N LYS A 110 7.60 -14.42 15.84
CA LYS A 110 6.73 -15.21 16.73
C LYS A 110 5.23 -15.12 16.39
N ILE A 111 4.75 -13.95 15.97
CA ILE A 111 3.30 -13.69 15.78
C ILE A 111 2.85 -14.08 14.37
N SER A 112 1.67 -14.67 14.21
CA SER A 112 1.09 -14.98 12.89
C SER A 112 0.93 -13.71 12.03
N PRO A 113 1.18 -13.74 10.71
CA PRO A 113 0.91 -12.60 9.82
C PRO A 113 -0.51 -12.03 9.94
N SER A 114 -1.50 -12.90 10.14
CA SER A 114 -2.89 -12.49 10.31
C SER A 114 -3.08 -11.72 11.61
N ASP A 115 -2.59 -12.25 12.74
CA ASP A 115 -2.68 -11.58 14.04
C ASP A 115 -1.88 -10.27 14.05
N LEU A 116 -0.71 -10.25 13.40
CA LEU A 116 0.11 -9.06 13.23
C LEU A 116 -0.65 -7.98 12.44
N PHE A 117 -1.34 -8.37 11.37
CA PHE A 117 -2.17 -7.44 10.58
C PHE A 117 -3.33 -6.88 11.39
N ILE A 118 -4.03 -7.73 12.15
CA ILE A 118 -5.15 -7.33 13.01
C ILE A 118 -4.69 -6.32 14.06
N VAL A 119 -3.64 -6.65 14.81
CA VAL A 119 -3.17 -5.80 15.92
C VAL A 119 -2.58 -4.48 15.41
N SER A 120 -1.85 -4.48 14.29
CA SER A 120 -1.35 -3.25 13.68
C SER A 120 -2.48 -2.32 13.25
N LEU A 121 -3.54 -2.87 12.65
CA LEU A 121 -4.73 -2.08 12.28
C LEU A 121 -5.48 -1.57 13.50
N MET A 122 -5.65 -2.40 14.52
CA MET A 122 -6.35 -2.03 15.75
C MET A 122 -5.65 -0.86 16.47
N ILE A 123 -4.33 -0.93 16.64
CA ILE A 123 -3.54 0.17 17.23
C ILE A 123 -3.61 1.43 16.35
N ALA A 124 -3.54 1.28 15.02
CA ALA A 124 -3.67 2.41 14.10
C ALA A 124 -5.04 3.08 14.18
N THR A 125 -6.13 2.31 14.27
CA THR A 125 -7.48 2.86 14.43
C THR A 125 -7.62 3.61 15.75
N LYS A 126 -7.15 3.01 16.86
CA LYS A 126 -7.16 3.65 18.18
C LYS A 126 -6.31 4.92 18.26
N PHE A 127 -5.25 5.00 17.46
CA PHE A 127 -4.44 6.21 17.38
C PHE A 127 -5.11 7.34 16.59
N LEU A 128 -5.89 6.99 15.55
CA LEU A 128 -6.57 7.97 14.70
C LEU A 128 -7.90 8.45 15.27
N ASN A 129 -8.61 7.59 16.00
CA ASN A 129 -9.93 7.86 16.55
C ASN A 129 -9.79 8.17 18.05
N ASP A 130 -10.20 9.37 18.45
CA ASP A 130 -10.18 9.77 19.86
C ASP A 130 -11.23 8.98 20.66
N SER A 131 -10.87 8.54 21.87
CA SER A 131 -11.78 7.85 22.78
C SER A 131 -12.96 8.75 23.15
N GLY A 132 -14.19 8.31 22.89
CA GLY A 132 -15.42 9.05 23.17
C GLY A 132 -16.11 9.68 21.95
N GLU A 133 -15.50 9.59 20.77
CA GLU A 133 -16.17 9.86 19.49
C GLU A 133 -17.00 8.64 19.03
N GLU A 134 -17.98 8.85 18.15
CA GLU A 134 -18.89 7.80 17.68
C GLU A 134 -18.18 6.63 16.95
N ASP A 135 -16.90 6.81 16.60
CA ASP A 135 -16.06 5.87 15.85
C ASP A 135 -15.05 5.09 16.73
N ASP A 136 -15.16 5.15 18.06
CA ASP A 136 -14.35 4.32 18.96
C ASP A 136 -14.77 2.84 18.87
N ILE A 137 -13.80 1.95 18.61
CA ILE A 137 -14.02 0.50 18.49
C ILE A 137 -13.34 -0.21 19.64
N LEU A 138 -14.13 -0.81 20.53
CA LEU A 138 -13.64 -1.50 21.71
C LEU A 138 -12.95 -2.82 21.34
N ASN A 139 -12.06 -3.31 22.22
CA ASN A 139 -11.39 -4.61 22.03
C ASN A 139 -12.38 -5.78 21.92
N SER A 140 -13.54 -5.68 22.58
CA SER A 140 -14.62 -6.67 22.47
C SER A 140 -15.22 -6.73 21.07
N GLU A 141 -15.31 -5.58 20.40
CA GLU A 141 -15.84 -5.48 19.04
C GLU A 141 -14.83 -5.99 18.02
N TRP A 142 -13.54 -5.70 18.22
CA TRP A 142 -12.44 -6.30 17.46
C TRP A 142 -12.39 -7.83 17.61
N ALA A 143 -12.49 -8.33 18.84
CA ALA A 143 -12.55 -9.76 19.14
C ALA A 143 -13.70 -10.44 18.38
N SER A 144 -14.90 -9.85 18.43
CA SER A 144 -16.08 -10.34 17.69
C SER A 144 -15.89 -10.29 16.16
N SER A 145 -15.32 -9.19 15.66
CA SER A 145 -15.17 -8.94 14.21
C SER A 145 -14.18 -9.87 13.53
N VAL A 146 -13.14 -10.27 14.26
CA VAL A 146 -12.05 -11.12 13.79
C VAL A 146 -12.27 -12.59 14.17
N GLY A 147 -13.07 -12.86 15.20
CA GLY A 147 -13.29 -14.22 15.72
C GLY A 147 -12.22 -14.67 16.72
N LEU A 148 -11.60 -13.72 17.43
CA LEU A 148 -10.65 -13.97 18.51
C LEU A 148 -11.32 -13.83 19.87
N SER A 149 -10.74 -14.43 20.91
CA SER A 149 -11.21 -14.19 22.28
C SER A 149 -10.76 -12.81 22.77
N LEU A 150 -11.55 -12.17 23.63
CA LEU A 150 -11.18 -10.87 24.22
C LEU A 150 -9.83 -10.93 24.98
N PRO A 151 -9.53 -11.97 25.79
CA PRO A 151 -8.21 -12.09 26.40
C PRO A 151 -7.06 -12.16 25.40
N GLU A 152 -7.28 -12.80 24.25
CA GLU A 152 -6.29 -12.92 23.19
C GLU A 152 -6.03 -11.58 22.49
N VAL A 153 -7.08 -10.82 22.16
CA VAL A 153 -6.95 -9.46 21.61
C VAL A 153 -6.19 -8.56 22.59
N ASN A 154 -6.52 -8.61 23.88
CA ASN A 154 -5.85 -7.84 24.92
C ASN A 154 -4.37 -8.25 25.10
N ARG A 155 -4.05 -9.54 24.88
CA ARG A 155 -2.66 -10.03 24.90
C ARG A 155 -1.90 -9.48 23.70
N LEU A 156 -2.44 -9.64 22.49
CA LEU A 156 -1.85 -9.13 21.25
C LEU A 156 -1.58 -7.63 21.34
N GLU A 157 -2.56 -6.85 21.82
CA GLU A 157 -2.43 -5.39 21.99
C GLU A 157 -1.23 -5.02 22.86
N ARG A 158 -1.16 -5.59 24.07
CA ARG A 158 -0.09 -5.28 25.04
C ARG A 158 1.28 -5.70 24.53
N GLU A 159 1.37 -6.89 23.93
CA GLU A 159 2.63 -7.38 23.36
C GLU A 159 3.09 -6.54 22.17
N PHE A 160 2.17 -6.09 21.31
CA PHE A 160 2.48 -5.22 20.19
C PHE A 160 2.99 -3.86 20.65
N LEU A 161 2.28 -3.21 21.58
CA LEU A 161 2.68 -1.93 22.16
C LEU A 161 4.05 -2.01 22.84
N ALA A 162 4.30 -3.10 23.58
CA ALA A 162 5.62 -3.36 24.15
C ALA A 162 6.69 -3.57 23.07
N ALA A 163 6.38 -4.24 21.96
CA ALA A 163 7.31 -4.50 20.88
C ALA A 163 7.72 -3.23 20.09
N ILE A 164 6.84 -2.23 20.01
CA ILE A 164 7.15 -0.90 19.44
C ILE A 164 7.60 0.12 20.49
N ASN A 165 7.95 -0.31 21.71
CA ASN A 165 8.37 0.56 22.81
C ASN A 165 7.38 1.70 23.14
N TRP A 166 6.08 1.47 22.93
CA TRP A 166 5.03 2.49 23.11
C TRP A 166 5.19 3.74 22.20
N GLU A 167 6.05 3.68 21.18
CA GLU A 167 6.26 4.76 20.22
C GLU A 167 5.19 4.70 19.11
N VAL A 168 3.94 5.00 19.48
CA VAL A 168 2.79 4.99 18.55
C VAL A 168 2.72 6.26 17.70
N PHE A 169 3.33 7.35 18.16
CA PHE A 169 3.27 8.63 17.44
C PHE A 169 4.05 8.58 16.13
N VAL A 170 3.35 8.84 15.03
CA VAL A 170 3.94 8.94 13.69
C VAL A 170 4.01 10.39 13.23
N GLU A 171 5.22 10.85 12.91
CA GLU A 171 5.41 12.18 12.34
C GLU A 171 4.67 12.33 11.00
N LYS A 172 4.03 13.49 10.78
CA LYS A 172 3.29 13.80 9.56
C LYS A 172 4.11 13.55 8.29
N THR A 173 5.39 13.90 8.29
CA THR A 173 6.31 13.70 7.15
C THR A 173 6.47 12.22 6.79
N ASN A 174 6.65 11.36 7.79
CA ASN A 174 6.75 9.90 7.63
C ASN A 174 5.44 9.30 7.11
N PHE A 175 4.30 9.76 7.65
CA PHE A 175 2.97 9.36 7.15
C PHE A 175 2.82 9.65 5.65
N TRP A 176 3.06 10.90 5.23
CA TRP A 176 2.90 11.27 3.82
C TRP A 176 3.92 10.58 2.90
N LYS A 177 5.14 10.34 3.41
CA LYS A 177 6.15 9.57 2.68
C LYS A 177 5.67 8.15 2.44
N ARG A 178 5.14 7.47 3.47
CA ARG A 178 4.67 6.08 3.31
C ARG A 178 3.42 5.98 2.45
N LEU A 179 2.49 6.93 2.57
CA LEU A 179 1.31 6.99 1.70
C LEU A 179 1.72 7.13 0.22
N ARG A 180 2.66 8.03 -0.11
CA ARG A 180 3.18 8.14 -1.48
C ARG A 180 3.84 6.86 -1.98
N LEU A 181 4.57 6.16 -1.11
CA LEU A 181 5.14 4.85 -1.45
C LEU A 181 4.04 3.82 -1.74
N LEU A 182 2.98 3.79 -0.92
CA LEU A 182 1.84 2.89 -1.12
C LEU A 182 1.15 3.16 -2.47
N GLU A 183 0.87 4.42 -2.80
CA GLU A 183 0.29 4.83 -4.07
C GLU A 183 1.15 4.38 -5.27
N ARG A 184 2.48 4.45 -5.13
CA ARG A 184 3.43 4.01 -6.18
C ARG A 184 3.49 2.51 -6.34
N GLU A 185 3.55 1.77 -5.22
CA GLU A 185 3.55 0.30 -5.22
C GLU A 185 2.30 -0.24 -5.92
N ILE A 186 1.14 0.35 -5.64
CA ILE A 186 -0.12 0.00 -6.29
C ILE A 186 -0.12 0.39 -7.77
N ALA A 187 0.27 1.62 -8.12
CA ALA A 187 0.34 2.08 -9.50
C ALA A 187 1.25 1.19 -10.36
N LEU A 188 2.39 0.78 -9.81
CA LEU A 188 3.34 -0.11 -10.49
C LEU A 188 2.72 -1.50 -10.71
N LYS A 189 2.16 -2.10 -9.66
CA LYS A 189 1.57 -3.44 -9.72
C LYS A 189 0.38 -3.51 -10.67
N GLU A 190 -0.56 -2.58 -10.54
CA GLU A 190 -1.76 -2.54 -11.38
C GLU A 190 -1.42 -2.19 -12.83
N GLY A 191 -0.44 -1.28 -13.05
CA GLY A 191 0.04 -0.96 -14.39
C GLY A 191 0.67 -2.16 -15.10
N ILE A 192 1.51 -2.94 -14.40
CA ILE A 192 2.11 -4.17 -14.93
C ILE A 192 1.05 -5.24 -15.18
N LYS A 193 0.14 -5.49 -14.22
CA LYS A 193 -0.93 -6.49 -14.29
C LYS A 193 -1.86 -6.23 -15.49
N ARG A 194 -2.15 -4.96 -15.77
CA ARG A 194 -3.03 -4.52 -16.85
C ARG A 194 -2.30 -4.35 -18.20
N GLY A 195 -0.98 -4.20 -18.18
CA GLY A 195 -0.15 -3.95 -19.37
C GLY A 195 -0.12 -2.49 -19.84
N TRP A 196 -0.72 -1.56 -19.09
CA TRP A 196 -0.67 -0.12 -19.38
C TRP A 196 -0.88 0.73 -18.12
N PHE A 197 -0.29 1.93 -18.13
CA PHE A 197 -0.34 2.91 -17.03
C PHE A 197 -1.30 4.05 -17.36
N SER A 198 -2.15 4.43 -16.40
CA SER A 198 -3.03 5.60 -16.52
C SER A 198 -2.25 6.90 -16.28
N TYR A 199 -2.84 8.04 -16.63
CA TYR A 199 -2.23 9.35 -16.36
C TYR A 199 -1.88 9.53 -14.87
N THR A 200 -2.80 9.14 -13.98
CA THR A 200 -2.59 9.18 -12.52
C THR A 200 -1.42 8.29 -12.09
N ASP A 201 -1.28 7.10 -12.69
CA ASP A 201 -0.18 6.18 -12.37
C ASP A 201 1.16 6.80 -12.77
N LEU A 202 1.24 7.35 -13.98
CA LEU A 202 2.43 8.01 -14.47
C LEU A 202 2.79 9.22 -13.61
N GLU A 203 1.81 10.06 -13.24
CA GLU A 203 2.03 11.21 -12.35
C GLU A 203 2.66 10.78 -11.00
N ASN A 204 2.12 9.72 -10.37
CA ASN A 204 2.65 9.19 -9.11
C ASN A 204 4.07 8.60 -9.23
N LEU A 205 4.38 7.97 -10.37
CA LEU A 205 5.68 7.35 -10.63
C LEU A 205 6.74 8.38 -11.03
N LEU A 206 6.36 9.38 -11.84
CA LEU A 206 7.24 10.43 -12.36
C LEU A 206 7.74 11.36 -11.25
N ASP A 207 6.95 11.60 -10.20
CA ASP A 207 7.35 12.40 -9.03
C ASP A 207 8.59 11.84 -8.29
N THR A 208 9.01 10.61 -8.62
CA THR A 208 10.21 9.95 -8.09
C THR A 208 11.41 10.02 -9.02
N ILE A 209 11.15 10.21 -10.32
CA ILE A 209 12.21 10.22 -11.30
C ILE A 209 12.86 11.59 -11.19
N ASN A 210 14.12 11.60 -10.78
CA ASN A 210 14.93 12.81 -10.90
C ASN A 210 14.98 13.15 -12.39
N GLY A 211 14.16 14.11 -12.83
CA GLY A 211 13.96 14.41 -14.25
C GLY A 211 15.27 14.69 -14.98
N VAL A 212 16.26 15.18 -14.23
CA VAL A 212 17.65 15.36 -14.68
C VAL A 212 18.33 14.04 -15.03
N ALA A 213 18.21 13.02 -14.18
CA ALA A 213 18.80 11.70 -14.42
C ALA A 213 18.13 10.97 -15.60
N LEU A 214 16.81 11.11 -15.75
CA LEU A 214 16.09 10.55 -16.90
C LEU A 214 16.49 11.25 -18.21
N ALA A 215 16.52 12.59 -18.21
CA ALA A 215 16.96 13.35 -19.37
C ALA A 215 18.39 12.97 -19.75
N GLN A 216 19.29 12.85 -18.78
CA GLN A 216 20.67 12.41 -19.01
C GLN A 216 20.74 10.99 -19.59
N ALA A 217 19.95 10.05 -19.09
CA ALA A 217 19.91 8.68 -19.60
C ALA A 217 19.37 8.60 -21.05
N VAL A 218 18.34 9.39 -21.37
CA VAL A 218 17.77 9.48 -22.72
C VAL A 218 18.76 10.12 -23.69
N ILE A 219 19.39 11.24 -23.30
CA ILE A 219 20.42 11.91 -24.11
C ILE A 219 21.59 10.96 -24.38
N THR A 220 22.04 10.22 -23.37
CA THR A 220 23.13 9.25 -23.53
C THR A 220 22.73 8.12 -24.49
N SER A 221 21.51 7.59 -24.37
CA SER A 221 21.00 6.55 -25.28
C SER A 221 20.90 7.04 -26.73
N ILE A 222 20.41 8.28 -26.94
CA ILE A 222 20.35 8.90 -28.28
C ILE A 222 21.76 9.11 -28.84
N PHE A 223 22.68 9.61 -28.02
CA PHE A 223 24.07 9.85 -28.43
C PHE A 223 24.78 8.55 -28.82
N VAL A 224 24.64 7.49 -28.02
CA VAL A 224 25.22 6.16 -28.32
C VAL A 224 24.65 5.61 -29.64
N ASN A 225 23.33 5.68 -29.83
CA ASN A 225 22.71 5.25 -31.09
C ASN A 225 23.18 6.10 -32.29
N MET A 226 23.37 7.42 -32.10
CA MET A 226 23.89 8.30 -33.15
C MET A 226 25.33 7.95 -33.53
N VAL A 227 26.19 7.70 -32.55
CA VAL A 227 27.58 7.29 -32.77
C VAL A 227 27.64 5.93 -33.49
N GLU A 228 26.79 4.97 -33.11
CA GLU A 228 26.74 3.67 -33.78
C GLU A 228 26.28 3.78 -35.24
N LEU A 229 25.27 4.61 -35.50
CA LEU A 229 24.82 4.91 -36.86
C LEU A 229 25.90 5.63 -37.69
N ALA A 230 26.60 6.59 -37.10
CA ALA A 230 27.71 7.27 -37.75
C ALA A 230 28.86 6.30 -38.07
N ARG A 231 29.18 5.38 -37.16
CA ARG A 231 30.19 4.32 -37.37
C ARG A 231 29.81 3.36 -38.50
N ILE A 232 28.53 2.99 -38.63
CA ILE A 232 28.04 2.16 -39.74
C ILE A 232 28.09 2.95 -41.06
N ALA A 233 27.72 4.23 -41.05
CA ALA A 233 27.73 5.08 -42.24
C ALA A 233 29.14 5.47 -42.72
N LEU A 234 30.11 5.56 -41.81
CA LEU A 234 31.53 5.81 -42.10
C LEU A 234 32.34 4.54 -42.35
N TRP A 235 31.72 3.35 -42.30
CA TRP A 235 32.42 2.13 -42.69
C TRP A 235 32.76 2.21 -44.18
N PRO A 236 34.05 2.20 -44.55
CA PRO A 236 34.44 2.35 -45.95
C PRO A 236 33.89 1.19 -46.76
N HIS A 237 33.10 1.52 -47.79
CA HIS A 237 32.62 0.58 -48.81
C HIS A 237 33.75 0.09 -49.75
N ASP A 238 34.99 0.50 -49.51
CA ASP A 238 36.16 0.06 -50.26
C ASP A 238 36.70 -1.24 -49.68
N LEU A 239 36.22 -2.38 -50.20
CA LEU A 239 36.97 -3.63 -50.36
C LEU A 239 36.09 -4.70 -51.01
N GLN A 240 35.67 -4.52 -52.27
CA GLN A 240 35.40 -5.62 -53.20
C GLN A 240 35.35 -5.20 -54.69
N GLY A 241 36.05 -4.12 -55.03
CA GLY A 241 36.16 -3.58 -56.39
C GLY A 241 37.52 -3.83 -57.07
N THR A 242 38.26 -4.90 -56.75
CA THR A 242 39.54 -5.19 -57.42
C THR A 242 39.78 -6.70 -57.60
N CYS A 243 39.00 -7.35 -58.45
CA CYS A 243 39.35 -8.66 -59.03
C CYS A 243 38.74 -8.81 -60.44
N LYS A 244 39.12 -7.93 -61.36
CA LYS A 244 39.00 -8.17 -62.81
C LYS A 244 40.26 -7.66 -63.49
N LYS A 245 41.23 -8.57 -63.68
CA LYS A 245 42.15 -8.70 -64.83
C LYS A 245 43.40 -9.48 -64.41
N ALA A 246 43.42 -10.78 -64.70
CA ALA A 246 44.62 -11.53 -65.07
C ALA A 246 44.23 -12.91 -65.62
N SER A 247 44.48 -13.10 -66.93
CA SER A 247 44.81 -14.37 -67.63
C SER A 247 43.74 -15.49 -67.63
N TYR A 248 43.39 -16.16 -68.74
CA TYR A 248 44.06 -16.48 -70.01
C TYR A 248 43.05 -16.44 -71.16
#